data_AF-A0A7J8F7Y2-F1
#
_entry.id   AF-A0A7J8F7Y2-F1
#
_cell.length_a   1.000
_cell.length_b   1.000
_cell.length_c   1.000
_cell.angle_alpha   90.00
_cell.angle_beta   90.00
_cell.angle_gamma   90.00
#
_symmetry.space_group_name_H-M   'P 1'
#
loop_
_entity.id
_entity.type
_entity.pdbx_description
1 polymer ?
#
loop_
_entity_poly.entity_id
_entity_poly.type
_entity_poly.pdbx_seq_one_letter_code
_entity_poly.pdbx_strand_id
1 'polypeptide(L)'
;MASSSDSEDDSFMVVDQEETVLDGTMEQDEEPQPVLEVEETRHNRSMSELPEEVLEYILSFLSPYQEHKTAALVCKQWYRLIKGVAHQCYHGFIKAVQEGNIQWESRTYPYPGTPITQRFSHSACYYDANQSMYVFGGCTQSSCNAAFNDLWRLDLNSKEWIRPLASGKR
;
A
#
# COMPACT_ATOMS: atom_id res chain seq x y z
N MET A 1 -30.68 -29.91 52.22
CA MET A 1 -31.18 -28.71 52.93
C MET A 1 -31.14 -27.57 51.92
N ALA A 2 -32.29 -27.24 51.31
CA ALA A 2 -33.01 -25.95 51.49
C ALA A 2 -32.25 -24.77 50.81
N SER A 3 -32.61 -24.38 49.58
CA SER A 3 -33.57 -23.30 49.19
C SER A 3 -33.02 -21.89 49.48
N SER A 4 -32.60 -21.14 48.45
CA SER A 4 -33.34 -20.02 47.80
C SER A 4 -33.32 -18.69 48.56
N SER A 5 -33.02 -17.56 47.88
CA SER A 5 -33.98 -16.46 47.65
C SER A 5 -33.34 -15.15 47.19
N ASP A 6 -33.96 -14.57 46.17
CA ASP A 6 -33.90 -13.19 45.68
C ASP A 6 -34.41 -12.16 46.71
N SER A 7 -34.05 -10.88 46.49
CA SER A 7 -34.92 -9.75 46.81
C SER A 7 -34.60 -8.54 45.92
N GLU A 8 -35.59 -8.17 45.09
CA GLU A 8 -35.74 -6.88 44.42
C GLU A 8 -36.26 -5.83 45.44
N ASP A 9 -35.99 -4.54 45.21
CA ASP A 9 -36.78 -3.47 45.82
C ASP A 9 -37.01 -2.37 44.78
N ASP A 10 -38.30 -2.15 44.51
CA ASP A 10 -38.89 -1.27 43.52
C ASP A 10 -39.47 -0.07 44.28
N SER A 11 -39.15 1.16 43.84
CA SER A 11 -39.68 2.38 44.46
C SER A 11 -40.32 3.27 43.40
N PHE A 12 -41.64 3.18 43.32
CA PHE A 12 -42.54 4.03 42.55
C PHE A 12 -43.23 5.06 43.48
N MET A 13 -43.29 6.33 43.08
CA MET A 13 -44.28 7.33 43.55
C MET A 13 -44.67 8.20 42.35
N VAL A 14 -45.86 7.99 41.78
CA VAL A 14 -47.18 8.63 42.01
C VAL A 14 -47.31 10.06 41.46
N VAL A 15 -48.40 10.19 40.69
CA VAL A 15 -48.88 11.25 39.80
C VAL A 15 -49.55 12.38 40.60
N ASP A 16 -49.55 13.60 40.06
CA ASP A 16 -50.73 14.47 40.18
C ASP A 16 -50.96 15.29 38.90
N GLN A 17 -52.24 15.41 38.58
CA GLN A 17 -52.84 15.93 37.35
C GLN A 17 -53.82 17.02 37.74
N GLU A 18 -53.75 18.22 37.15
CA GLU A 18 -54.90 19.12 37.04
C GLU A 18 -54.87 19.91 35.72
N GLU A 19 -55.97 19.83 34.95
CA GLU A 19 -56.28 20.63 33.76
C GLU A 19 -57.04 21.90 34.12
N THR A 20 -56.89 22.98 33.33
CA THR A 20 -58.00 23.92 33.01
C THR A 20 -57.86 24.58 31.62
N VAL A 21 -58.72 24.16 30.69
CA VAL A 21 -59.56 24.90 29.71
C VAL A 21 -58.99 25.99 28.77
N LEU A 22 -59.07 25.64 27.48
CA LEU A 22 -59.14 26.35 26.17
C LEU A 22 -59.52 27.85 26.10
N ASP A 23 -58.79 28.61 25.27
CA ASP A 23 -59.31 29.72 24.43
C ASP A 23 -58.37 30.06 23.23
N GLY A 24 -58.94 30.44 22.08
CA GLY A 24 -58.34 31.39 21.12
C GLY A 24 -57.48 30.89 19.94
N THR A 25 -58.07 30.88 18.75
CA THR A 25 -57.44 30.76 17.42
C THR A 25 -56.65 32.01 17.02
N MET A 26 -55.46 31.88 16.41
CA MET A 26 -55.03 32.74 15.28
C MET A 26 -53.76 32.19 14.60
N GLU A 27 -53.88 31.95 13.30
CA GLU A 27 -52.79 31.62 12.38
C GLU A 27 -51.79 32.79 12.31
N GLN A 28 -50.50 32.48 12.39
CA GLN A 28 -49.44 33.32 11.86
C GLN A 28 -48.61 32.47 10.91
N ASP A 29 -48.70 32.81 9.63
CA ASP A 29 -47.83 32.32 8.56
C ASP A 29 -46.36 32.60 8.93
N GLU A 30 -45.63 31.56 9.36
CA GLU A 30 -44.18 31.60 9.37
C GLU A 30 -43.69 31.20 7.98
N GLU A 31 -43.36 32.21 7.17
CA GLU A 31 -42.71 32.04 5.87
C GLU A 31 -41.37 31.32 6.09
N PRO A 32 -41.12 30.15 5.47
CA PRO A 32 -39.89 29.41 5.72
C PRO A 32 -38.72 30.17 5.10
N GLN A 33 -37.81 30.67 5.94
CA GLN A 33 -36.54 31.21 5.46
C GLN A 33 -35.82 30.13 4.64
N PRO A 34 -35.24 30.48 3.47
CA PRO A 34 -34.48 29.52 2.70
C PRO A 34 -33.21 29.21 3.49
N VAL A 35 -33.17 28.02 4.08
CA VAL A 35 -31.93 27.42 4.55
C VAL A 35 -31.04 27.35 3.32
N LEU A 36 -30.06 28.25 3.22
CA LEU A 36 -29.00 28.14 2.24
C LEU A 36 -28.20 26.89 2.61
N GLU A 37 -28.62 25.76 2.06
CA GLU A 37 -27.80 24.56 1.96
C GLU A 37 -26.58 24.97 1.14
N VAL A 38 -25.49 25.31 1.83
CA VAL A 38 -24.17 25.33 1.22
C VAL A 38 -23.91 23.89 0.84
N GLU A 39 -24.29 23.52 -0.37
CA GLU A 39 -23.82 22.31 -1.01
C GLU A 39 -22.29 22.43 -1.06
N GLU A 40 -21.61 21.87 -0.06
CA GLU A 40 -20.22 21.47 -0.20
C GLU A 40 -20.21 20.41 -1.30
N THR A 41 -20.14 20.89 -2.53
CA THR A 41 -19.76 20.11 -3.70
C THR A 41 -18.39 19.50 -3.39
N ARG A 42 -18.41 18.28 -2.85
CA ARG A 42 -17.22 17.42 -2.79
C ARG A 42 -16.81 17.22 -4.24
N HIS A 43 -15.88 18.05 -4.70
CA HIS A 43 -15.28 17.94 -6.01
C HIS A 43 -14.48 16.64 -6.01
N ASN A 44 -15.15 15.53 -6.34
CA ASN A 44 -14.52 14.24 -6.61
C ASN A 44 -13.78 14.37 -7.94
N ARG A 45 -12.65 15.09 -7.95
CA ARG A 45 -11.79 15.17 -9.13
C ARG A 45 -11.24 13.79 -9.43
N SER A 46 -11.47 13.32 -10.65
CA SER A 46 -10.94 12.03 -11.10
C SER A 46 -9.46 12.15 -11.44
N MET A 47 -8.70 11.09 -11.17
CA MET A 47 -7.29 10.97 -11.58
C MET A 47 -7.07 11.16 -13.10
N SER A 48 -8.11 10.92 -13.91
CA SER A 48 -8.10 11.11 -15.37
C SER A 48 -8.14 12.58 -15.81
N GLU A 49 -8.46 13.51 -14.90
CA GLU A 49 -8.52 14.95 -15.19
C GLU A 49 -7.14 15.64 -15.10
N LEU A 50 -6.13 14.91 -14.60
CA LEU A 50 -4.76 15.43 -14.53
C LEU A 50 -4.15 15.57 -15.94
N PRO A 51 -3.33 16.61 -16.17
CA PRO A 51 -2.48 16.68 -17.35
C PRO A 51 -1.60 15.42 -17.48
N GLU A 52 -1.33 15.00 -18.71
CA GLU A 52 -0.59 13.76 -18.96
C GLU A 52 0.82 13.80 -18.37
N GLU A 53 1.46 14.97 -18.36
CA GLU A 53 2.80 15.17 -17.82
C GLU A 53 2.86 14.88 -16.31
N VAL A 54 1.81 15.27 -15.59
CA VAL A 54 1.70 15.03 -14.15
C VAL A 54 1.47 13.55 -13.89
N LEU A 55 0.61 12.92 -14.70
CA LEU A 55 0.31 11.50 -14.58
C LEU A 55 1.54 10.65 -14.94
N GLU A 56 2.29 10.99 -15.99
CA GLU A 56 3.57 10.36 -16.33
C GLU A 56 4.59 10.51 -15.21
N TYR A 57 4.69 11.70 -14.61
CA TYR A 57 5.58 11.93 -13.48
C TYR A 57 5.21 11.02 -12.29
N ILE A 58 3.93 10.92 -11.93
CA ILE A 58 3.46 10.01 -10.87
C ILE A 58 3.79 8.56 -11.23
N LEU A 59 3.47 8.14 -12.45
CA LEU A 59 3.72 6.78 -12.94
C LEU A 59 5.21 6.45 -13.02
N SER A 60 6.09 7.44 -13.16
CA SER A 60 7.55 7.25 -13.16
C SER A 60 8.13 6.81 -11.82
N PHE A 61 7.38 6.98 -10.72
CA PHE A 61 7.78 6.48 -9.40
C PHE A 61 7.47 5.00 -9.20
N LEU A 62 6.65 4.41 -10.07
CA LEU A 62 6.31 3.01 -9.97
C LEU A 62 7.51 2.14 -10.36
N SER A 63 7.58 1.00 -9.70
CA SER A 63 8.54 -0.05 -10.01
C SER A 63 8.31 -0.58 -11.44
N PRO A 64 9.38 -0.72 -12.25
CA PRO A 64 9.28 -1.28 -13.59
C PRO A 64 8.92 -2.77 -13.58
N TYR A 65 8.90 -3.40 -12.40
CA TYR A 65 8.62 -4.82 -12.23
C TYR A 65 7.10 -5.11 -12.28
N GLN A 66 6.44 -5.24 -11.13
CA GLN A 66 5.02 -5.62 -11.07
C GLN A 66 4.12 -4.38 -11.17
N GLU A 67 4.53 -3.26 -10.57
CA GLU A 67 3.69 -2.05 -10.46
C GLU A 67 3.33 -1.49 -11.84
N HIS A 68 4.29 -1.35 -12.76
CA HIS A 68 4.01 -0.98 -14.16
C HIS A 68 2.99 -1.91 -14.81
N LYS A 69 3.13 -3.23 -14.65
CA LYS A 69 2.19 -4.20 -15.24
C LYS A 69 0.79 -4.00 -14.69
N THR A 70 0.66 -3.85 -13.37
CA THR A 70 -0.65 -3.66 -12.72
C THR A 70 -1.29 -2.31 -13.07
N ALA A 71 -0.52 -1.23 -13.07
CA ALA A 71 -1.01 0.10 -13.39
C ALA A 71 -1.44 0.19 -14.86
N ALA A 72 -0.81 -0.55 -15.77
CA ALA A 72 -1.19 -0.60 -17.18
C ALA A 72 -2.56 -1.27 -17.43
N LEU A 73 -3.12 -1.96 -16.44
CA LEU A 73 -4.44 -2.59 -16.52
C LEU A 73 -5.59 -1.65 -16.12
N VAL A 74 -5.30 -0.46 -15.58
CA VAL A 74 -6.32 0.48 -15.06
C VAL A 74 -7.20 1.03 -16.18
N CYS A 75 -6.59 1.62 -17.21
CA CYS A 75 -7.30 2.15 -18.37
C CYS A 75 -6.37 2.33 -19.58
N LYS A 76 -6.94 2.66 -20.75
CA LYS A 76 -6.17 2.88 -22.00
C LYS A 76 -5.14 4.02 -21.88
N GLN A 77 -5.46 5.07 -21.12
CA GLN A 77 -4.55 6.20 -20.91
C GLN A 77 -3.32 5.73 -20.12
N TRP A 78 -3.53 5.08 -18.96
CA TRP A 78 -2.46 4.54 -18.12
C TRP A 78 -1.56 3.56 -18.88
N TYR A 79 -2.16 2.66 -19.66
CA TYR A 79 -1.40 1.74 -20.52
C TYR A 79 -0.44 2.46 -21.47
N ARG A 80 -0.91 3.52 -22.15
CA ARG A 80 -0.07 4.31 -23.07
C ARG A 80 1.03 5.05 -22.31
N LEU A 81 0.70 5.72 -21.20
CA LEU A 81 1.67 6.50 -20.42
C LEU A 81 2.75 5.60 -19.83
N ILE A 82 2.40 4.43 -19.29
CA ILE A 82 3.38 3.48 -18.72
C ILE A 82 4.35 2.96 -19.78
N LYS A 83 3.89 2.75 -21.02
CA LYS A 83 4.81 2.43 -22.12
C LYS A 83 5.79 3.57 -22.41
N GLY A 84 5.31 4.81 -22.39
CA GLY A 84 6.14 6.00 -22.54
C GLY A 84 7.18 6.11 -21.43
N VAL A 85 6.73 6.02 -20.17
CA VAL A 85 7.59 6.02 -18.97
C VAL A 85 8.64 4.91 -19.05
N ALA A 86 8.26 3.67 -19.35
CA ALA A 86 9.20 2.55 -19.44
C ALA A 86 10.28 2.79 -20.52
N HIS A 87 9.87 3.33 -21.68
CA HIS A 87 10.81 3.70 -22.74
C HIS A 87 11.75 4.82 -22.31
N GLN A 88 11.23 5.86 -21.65
CA GLN A 88 12.02 6.99 -21.15
C GLN A 88 13.02 6.55 -20.08
N CYS A 89 12.61 5.70 -19.14
CA CYS A 89 13.48 5.13 -18.11
C CYS A 89 14.63 4.32 -18.75
N TYR A 90 14.31 3.46 -19.73
CA TYR A 90 15.34 2.69 -20.44
C TYR A 90 16.33 3.58 -21.18
N HIS A 91 15.83 4.57 -21.94
CA HIS A 91 16.69 5.50 -22.66
C HIS A 91 17.55 6.35 -21.71
N GLY A 92 16.96 6.83 -20.61
CA GLY A 92 17.67 7.56 -19.56
C GLY A 92 18.78 6.72 -18.93
N PHE A 93 18.51 5.43 -18.65
CA PHE A 93 19.51 4.50 -18.14
C PHE A 93 20.68 4.31 -19.11
N ILE A 94 20.41 4.03 -20.39
CA ILE A 94 21.46 3.84 -21.40
C ILE A 94 22.32 5.10 -21.54
N LYS A 95 21.69 6.28 -21.57
CA LYS A 95 22.41 7.56 -21.63
C LYS A 95 23.29 7.76 -20.38
N ALA A 96 22.77 7.51 -19.19
CA ALA A 96 23.53 7.62 -17.94
C ALA A 96 24.74 6.68 -17.92
N VAL A 97 24.60 5.46 -18.46
CA VAL A 97 25.70 4.50 -18.61
C VAL A 97 26.78 5.03 -19.56
N GLN A 98 26.37 5.59 -20.71
CA GLN A 98 27.31 6.14 -21.70
C GLN A 98 28.08 7.36 -21.20
N GLU A 99 27.41 8.23 -20.45
CA GLU A 99 28.00 9.46 -19.90
C GLU A 99 28.75 9.24 -18.59
N GLY A 100 28.67 8.03 -18.01
CA GLY A 100 29.25 7.73 -16.69
C GLY A 100 28.49 8.34 -15.51
N ASN A 101 27.25 8.78 -15.72
CA ASN A 101 26.38 9.41 -14.73
C ASN A 101 25.58 8.38 -13.90
N ILE A 102 26.21 7.27 -13.50
CA ILE A 102 25.57 6.22 -12.69
C ILE A 102 25.75 6.55 -11.22
N GLN A 103 24.64 6.66 -10.49
CA GLN A 103 24.64 6.85 -9.04
C GLN A 103 24.38 5.53 -8.33
N TRP A 104 25.15 5.27 -7.28
CA TRP A 104 24.98 4.09 -6.44
C TRP A 104 24.30 4.49 -5.14
N GLU A 105 23.21 3.80 -4.81
CA GLU A 105 22.50 3.97 -3.54
C GLU A 105 22.62 2.68 -2.73
N SER A 106 23.03 2.80 -1.47
CA SER A 106 22.96 1.69 -0.53
C SER A 106 21.59 1.65 0.12
N ARG A 107 20.94 0.49 0.11
CA ARG A 107 19.66 0.28 0.79
C ARG A 107 19.91 -0.07 2.25
N THR A 108 19.37 0.72 3.16
CA THR A 108 19.29 0.39 4.58
C THR A 108 18.06 -0.48 4.81
N TYR A 109 18.24 -1.61 5.48
CA TYR A 109 17.14 -2.47 5.88
C TYR A 109 16.79 -2.17 7.34
N PRO A 110 15.52 -1.92 7.68
CA PRO A 110 15.12 -1.70 9.07
C PRO A 110 15.39 -2.98 9.89
N TYR A 111 16.08 -2.83 11.01
CA TYR A 111 16.24 -3.91 11.98
C TYR A 111 14.86 -4.36 12.48
N PRO A 112 14.56 -5.68 12.59
CA PRO A 112 15.46 -6.85 12.56
C PRO A 112 15.63 -7.52 11.19
N GLY A 113 15.22 -6.88 10.08
CA GLY A 113 15.37 -7.41 8.73
C GLY A 113 16.83 -7.41 8.28
N THR A 114 17.66 -8.32 8.78
CA THR A 114 19.03 -8.46 8.29
C THR A 114 18.98 -9.03 6.87
N PRO A 115 19.55 -8.33 5.86
CA PRO A 115 19.67 -8.87 4.51
C PRO A 115 20.57 -10.11 4.49
N ILE A 116 20.70 -10.73 3.31
CA ILE A 116 21.62 -11.85 3.09
C ILE A 116 22.99 -11.59 3.75
N THR A 117 23.55 -12.62 4.40
CA THR A 117 24.85 -12.53 5.06
C THR A 117 25.97 -12.20 4.07
N GLN A 118 26.96 -11.42 4.52
CA GLN A 118 28.15 -11.09 3.73
C GLN A 118 28.84 -12.36 3.23
N ARG A 119 29.13 -12.40 1.92
CA ARG A 119 29.67 -13.57 1.22
C ARG A 119 30.40 -13.17 -0.05
N PHE A 120 31.39 -13.96 -0.46
CA PHE A 120 32.06 -13.87 -1.76
C PHE A 120 31.97 -15.19 -2.51
N SER A 121 32.36 -15.20 -3.79
CA SER A 121 32.32 -16.39 -4.66
C SER A 121 30.94 -17.08 -4.73
N HIS A 122 29.86 -16.32 -4.60
CA HIS A 122 28.49 -16.83 -4.76
C HIS A 122 28.10 -16.84 -6.24
N SER A 123 27.10 -17.66 -6.58
CA SER A 123 26.44 -17.61 -7.88
C SER A 123 25.16 -16.79 -7.79
N ALA A 124 24.85 -16.02 -8.83
CA ALA A 124 23.62 -15.24 -8.90
C ALA A 124 22.99 -15.30 -10.29
N CYS A 125 21.66 -15.31 -10.36
CA CYS A 125 20.91 -15.23 -11.61
C CYS A 125 19.63 -14.40 -11.44
N TYR A 126 19.14 -13.86 -12.56
CA TYR A 126 17.83 -13.22 -12.64
C TYR A 126 16.81 -14.21 -13.22
N TYR A 127 15.63 -14.26 -12.61
CA TYR A 127 14.51 -15.05 -13.09
C TYR A 127 13.34 -14.15 -13.45
N ASP A 128 13.05 -14.08 -14.75
CA ASP A 128 12.10 -13.12 -15.29
C ASP A 128 10.65 -13.41 -14.89
N ALA A 129 10.26 -14.68 -14.79
CA ALA A 129 8.86 -15.06 -14.57
C ALA A 129 8.28 -14.52 -13.25
N ASN A 130 9.11 -14.33 -12.23
CA ASN A 130 8.72 -13.71 -10.97
C ASN A 130 9.55 -12.47 -10.62
N GLN A 131 10.29 -11.92 -11.59
CA GLN A 131 11.08 -10.70 -11.46
C GLN A 131 11.94 -10.69 -10.19
N SER A 132 12.63 -11.81 -9.94
CA SER A 132 13.44 -12.00 -8.75
C SER A 132 14.89 -12.31 -9.10
N MET A 133 15.80 -11.88 -8.23
CA MET A 133 17.20 -12.30 -8.28
C MET A 133 17.43 -13.42 -7.29
N TYR A 134 18.13 -14.47 -7.71
CA TYR A 134 18.51 -15.58 -6.85
C TYR A 134 20.00 -15.54 -6.58
N VAL A 135 20.37 -15.85 -5.34
CA VAL A 135 21.77 -15.99 -4.89
C VAL A 135 21.91 -17.35 -4.21
N PHE A 136 22.89 -18.13 -4.66
CA PHE A 136 23.17 -19.45 -4.11
C PHE A 136 24.62 -19.56 -3.64
N GLY A 137 24.77 -20.10 -2.43
CA GLY A 137 26.05 -20.47 -1.85
C GLY A 137 27.00 -19.28 -1.61
N GLY A 138 28.29 -19.50 -1.85
CA GLY A 138 29.39 -18.59 -1.51
C GLY A 138 30.08 -18.97 -0.20
N CYS A 139 31.03 -18.15 0.25
CA CYS A 139 31.75 -18.36 1.51
C CYS A 139 32.03 -17.04 2.24
N THR A 140 32.36 -17.14 3.53
CA THR A 140 32.76 -16.01 4.37
C THR A 140 34.28 -15.92 4.46
N GLN A 141 34.79 -14.70 4.66
CA GLN A 141 36.24 -14.47 4.68
C GLN A 141 36.95 -15.19 5.83
N SER A 142 36.24 -15.45 6.93
CA SER A 142 36.76 -16.12 8.13
C SER A 142 36.95 -17.64 7.96
N SER A 143 36.33 -18.24 6.93
CA SER A 143 36.32 -19.70 6.79
C SER A 143 36.14 -20.10 5.32
N CYS A 144 37.25 -20.12 4.58
CA CYS A 144 37.29 -20.62 3.20
C CYS A 144 36.87 -22.10 3.05
N ASN A 145 36.93 -22.87 4.15
CA ASN A 145 36.49 -24.26 4.19
C ASN A 145 34.98 -24.43 4.49
N ALA A 146 34.27 -23.35 4.83
CA ALA A 146 32.84 -23.37 5.10
C ALA A 146 32.08 -22.67 3.96
N ALA A 147 31.59 -23.46 3.01
CA ALA A 147 30.73 -22.97 1.94
C ALA A 147 29.27 -22.95 2.40
N PHE A 148 28.56 -21.88 2.07
CA PHE A 148 27.12 -21.84 2.20
C PHE A 148 26.47 -22.77 1.17
N ASN A 149 25.38 -23.42 1.59
CA ASN A 149 24.51 -24.22 0.72
C ASN A 149 23.06 -23.73 0.85
N ASP A 150 22.89 -22.42 1.08
CA ASP A 150 21.59 -21.77 1.16
C ASP A 150 21.22 -21.11 -0.17
N LEU A 151 19.92 -20.99 -0.39
CA LEU A 151 19.33 -20.23 -1.48
C LEU A 151 18.66 -19.00 -0.90
N TRP A 152 18.91 -17.85 -1.54
CA TRP A 152 18.27 -16.59 -1.25
C TRP A 152 17.60 -16.06 -2.51
N ARG A 153 16.45 -15.41 -2.31
CA ARG A 153 15.68 -14.73 -3.36
C ARG A 153 15.49 -13.29 -2.95
N LEU A 154 15.87 -12.35 -3.79
CA LEU A 154 15.50 -10.95 -3.70
C LEU A 154 14.29 -10.72 -4.62
N ASP A 155 13.14 -10.40 -4.04
CA ASP A 155 11.99 -9.91 -4.79
C ASP A 155 12.27 -8.48 -5.22
N LEU A 156 12.37 -8.21 -6.53
CA LEU A 156 12.72 -6.87 -7.02
C LEU A 156 11.55 -5.88 -6.95
N ASN A 157 10.32 -6.38 -6.73
CA ASN A 157 9.16 -5.53 -6.53
C ASN A 157 9.14 -4.97 -5.12
N SER A 158 9.16 -5.83 -4.09
CA SER A 158 9.18 -5.38 -2.68
C SER A 158 10.57 -4.96 -2.19
N LYS A 159 11.63 -5.35 -2.92
CA LYS A 159 13.03 -5.19 -2.54
C LYS A 159 13.39 -5.95 -1.25
N GLU A 160 12.73 -7.09 -1.02
CA GLU A 160 12.91 -7.90 0.18
C GLU A 160 13.68 -9.20 -0.09
N TRP A 161 14.54 -9.56 0.87
CA TRP A 161 15.24 -10.83 0.87
C TRP A 161 14.39 -11.91 1.52
N ILE A 162 14.26 -13.04 0.83
CA ILE A 162 13.51 -14.21 1.24
C ILE A 162 14.46 -15.39 1.17
N ARG A 163 14.43 -16.26 2.19
CA ARG A 163 15.16 -17.54 2.19
C ARG A 163 14.21 -18.67 1.84
N PRO A 164 14.14 -19.13 0.58
CA PRO A 164 13.22 -20.18 0.19
C PRO A 164 13.67 -21.52 0.79
N LEU A 165 12.71 -22.31 1.26
CA LEU A 165 12.95 -23.71 1.60
C LEU A 165 12.94 -24.53 0.30
N ALA A 166 14.12 -24.85 -0.22
CA ALA A 166 14.24 -25.72 -1.37
C ALA A 166 14.30 -27.19 -0.92
N SER A 167 13.25 -27.95 -1.21
CA SER A 167 13.25 -29.41 -1.07
C SER A 167 12.94 -30.04 -2.42
N GLY A 168 13.80 -30.93 -2.91
CA GLY A 168 13.48 -31.75 -4.07
C GLY A 168 12.52 -32.87 -3.69
N LYS A 169 11.51 -33.13 -4.52
CA LYS A 169 10.76 -34.40 -4.49
C LYS A 169 11.41 -35.34 -5.51
N ARG A 170 11.69 -36.58 -5.08
CA ARG A 170 12.17 -37.65 -5.95
C ARG A 170 11.05 -38.18 -6.83
#